data_AF-A0A8S1IQ90-F1
#
_entry.id   AF-A0A8S1IQ90-F1
#
_cell.length_a   1.000
_cell.length_b   1.000
_cell.length_c   1.000
_cell.angle_alpha   90.00
_cell.angle_beta   90.00
_cell.angle_gamma   90.00
#
_symmetry.space_group_name_H-M   'P 1'
#
loop_
_entity.id
_entity.type
_entity.pdbx_description
1 polymer ?
#
loop_
_entity_poly.entity_id
_entity_poly.type
_entity_poly.pdbx_seq_one_letter_code
_entity_poly.pdbx_strand_id
1 'polypeptide(L)'
;MSLMDSLQVTVVINTCVISVFASAKFPDDVGLGNAGTYLSDHFGKEMVFVWALGLIGSGQSSVMAGGYAGQFVMDGFLNLRVSKWLRLAVSRSLAIVPTLCVALMYRNSWELDVLNEWLNVLQAVQIPFALIPVLVLTSRRRVMGQFVNTRTTSITVWAIGVSILSINFVSVFQFLLEGYEQGPFGVSVAVSSVIFLYFAFVLYLVLEPCLPKKQGGPDMEPLLPSIDRSAARGTGSDAQDGVLGARLEE
;
A
#
# COMPACT_ATOMS: atom_id res chain seq x y z
N MET A 1 -20.68 1.32 -4.90
CA MET A 1 -19.66 2.35 -5.13
C MET A 1 -18.48 1.65 -5.77
N SER A 2 -18.20 1.97 -7.03
CA SER A 2 -17.06 1.41 -7.77
C SER A 2 -15.75 1.92 -7.16
N LEU A 3 -14.65 1.17 -7.30
CA LEU A 3 -13.31 1.61 -6.86
C LEU A 3 -12.94 2.99 -7.44
N MET A 4 -13.43 3.26 -8.65
CA MET A 4 -13.22 4.53 -9.34
C MET A 4 -13.93 5.70 -8.63
N ASP A 5 -15.12 5.48 -8.07
CA ASP A 5 -15.87 6.50 -7.33
C ASP A 5 -15.15 6.87 -6.03
N SER A 6 -14.55 5.88 -5.36
CA SER A 6 -13.76 6.09 -4.14
C SER A 6 -12.54 6.96 -4.41
N LEU A 7 -11.82 6.70 -5.51
CA LEU A 7 -10.63 7.47 -5.86
C LEU A 7 -10.97 8.93 -6.19
N GLN A 8 -12.08 9.16 -6.89
CA GLN A 8 -12.56 10.51 -7.19
C GLN A 8 -12.85 11.30 -5.91
N VAL A 9 -13.51 10.68 -4.93
CA VAL A 9 -13.76 11.31 -3.62
C VAL A 9 -12.44 11.69 -2.94
N THR A 10 -11.43 10.81 -2.95
CA THR A 10 -10.11 11.13 -2.38
C THR A 10 -9.45 12.31 -3.08
N VAL A 11 -9.52 12.38 -4.41
CA VAL A 11 -8.99 13.51 -5.19
C VAL A 11 -9.68 14.82 -4.78
N VAL A 12 -11.01 14.82 -4.69
CA VAL A 12 -11.78 16.00 -4.27
C VAL A 12 -11.36 16.46 -2.88
N ILE A 13 -11.27 15.54 -1.91
CA ILE A 13 -10.85 15.87 -0.54
C ILE A 13 -9.44 16.48 -0.53
N ASN A 14 -8.47 15.84 -1.19
CA ASN A 14 -7.10 16.33 -1.23
C ASN A 14 -7.00 17.70 -1.89
N THR A 15 -7.73 17.93 -3.00
CA THR A 15 -7.77 19.23 -3.68
C THR A 15 -8.41 20.31 -2.80
N CYS A 16 -9.48 20.00 -2.08
CA CYS A 16 -10.10 20.94 -1.13
C CYS A 16 -9.13 21.33 -0.03
N VAL A 17 -8.45 20.37 0.60
CA VAL A 17 -7.46 20.64 1.66
C VAL A 17 -6.34 21.52 1.11
N ILE A 18 -5.73 21.17 -0.02
CA ILE A 18 -4.65 21.97 -0.62
C ILE A 18 -5.14 23.39 -0.94
N SER A 19 -6.35 23.54 -1.46
CA SER A 19 -6.91 24.85 -1.81
C SER A 19 -7.13 25.74 -0.58
N VAL A 20 -7.61 25.17 0.52
CA VAL A 20 -7.82 25.91 1.78
C VAL A 20 -6.48 26.40 2.35
N PHE A 21 -5.48 25.54 2.40
CA PHE A 21 -4.14 25.91 2.91
C PHE A 21 -3.44 26.90 1.97
N ALA A 22 -3.59 26.75 0.64
CA ALA A 22 -3.05 27.70 -0.33
C ALA A 22 -3.73 29.07 -0.24
N SER A 23 -5.05 29.12 -0.01
CA SER A 23 -5.80 30.37 0.14
C SER A 23 -5.38 31.17 1.36
N ALA A 24 -5.06 30.48 2.47
CA ALA A 24 -4.71 31.13 3.73
C ALA A 24 -3.25 31.64 3.77
N LYS A 25 -2.43 31.33 2.75
CA LYS A 25 -1.01 31.73 2.64
C LYS A 25 -0.22 31.47 3.93
N PHE A 26 -0.37 30.26 4.44
CA PHE A 26 0.31 29.87 5.67
C PHE A 26 1.84 29.85 5.50
N PRO A 27 2.59 30.13 6.57
CA PRO A 27 4.05 30.02 6.56
C PRO A 27 4.49 28.55 6.38
N ASP A 28 5.74 28.36 5.96
CA ASP A 28 6.28 27.04 5.59
C ASP A 28 6.40 26.05 6.77
N ASP A 29 6.22 26.52 8.02
CA ASP A 29 6.32 25.73 9.26
C ASP A 29 4.96 25.19 9.76
N VAL A 30 3.91 25.25 8.94
CA VAL A 30 2.60 24.68 9.31
C VAL A 30 2.61 23.16 9.18
N GLY A 31 2.52 22.49 10.34
CA GLY A 31 2.42 21.06 10.49
C GLY A 31 1.10 20.61 11.15
N LEU A 32 1.01 19.31 11.44
CA LEU A 32 -0.19 18.68 12.02
C LEU A 32 -0.65 19.31 13.35
N GLY A 33 0.29 19.76 14.18
CA GLY A 33 0.02 20.28 15.53
C GLY A 33 -0.51 21.72 15.57
N ASN A 34 -0.06 22.58 14.66
CA ASN A 34 -0.42 24.01 14.61
C ASN A 34 -1.42 24.34 13.47
N ALA A 35 -1.61 23.46 12.50
CA ALA A 35 -2.56 23.67 11.40
C ALA A 35 -3.98 24.04 11.87
N GLY A 36 -4.46 23.41 12.95
CA GLY A 36 -5.79 23.71 13.50
C GLY A 36 -5.91 25.15 14.03
N THR A 37 -4.89 25.66 14.71
CA THR A 37 -4.89 27.05 15.22
C THR A 37 -4.78 28.04 14.08
N TYR A 38 -3.94 27.75 13.09
CA TYR A 38 -3.81 28.57 11.89
C TYR A 38 -5.12 28.65 11.09
N LEU A 39 -5.84 27.53 10.96
CA LEU A 39 -7.17 27.53 10.34
C LEU A 39 -8.20 28.31 11.17
N SER A 40 -8.13 28.21 12.50
CA SER A 40 -9.00 28.98 13.41
C SER A 40 -8.84 30.47 13.24
N ASP A 41 -7.60 30.94 13.12
CA ASP A 41 -7.30 32.36 13.04
C ASP A 41 -7.78 32.97 11.72
N HIS A 42 -7.78 32.19 10.63
CA HIS A 42 -8.18 32.67 9.31
C HIS A 42 -9.68 32.50 9.02
N PHE A 43 -10.28 31.39 9.45
CA PHE A 43 -11.66 31.00 9.06
C PHE A 43 -12.63 30.90 10.25
N GLY A 44 -12.15 31.08 11.47
CA GLY A 44 -12.95 31.04 12.70
C GLY A 44 -12.77 29.75 13.50
N LYS A 45 -13.11 29.83 14.79
CA LYS A 45 -12.87 28.78 15.81
C LYS A 45 -13.45 27.41 15.48
N GLU A 46 -14.52 27.36 14.70
CA GLU A 46 -15.17 26.11 14.31
C GLU A 46 -14.26 25.19 13.46
N MET A 47 -13.30 25.78 12.74
CA MET A 47 -12.39 25.02 11.88
C MET A 47 -11.43 24.11 12.66
N VAL A 48 -11.16 24.41 13.94
CA VAL A 48 -10.39 23.51 14.81
C VAL A 48 -11.10 22.18 14.96
N PHE A 49 -12.43 22.20 15.14
CA PHE A 49 -13.22 20.99 15.27
C PHE A 49 -13.25 20.19 13.97
N VAL A 50 -13.43 20.87 12.83
CA VAL A 50 -13.41 20.21 11.51
C VAL A 50 -12.04 19.56 11.24
N TRP A 51 -10.94 20.25 11.55
CA TRP A 51 -9.59 19.71 11.44
C TRP A 51 -9.38 18.49 12.35
N ALA A 52 -9.76 18.59 13.63
CA ALA A 52 -9.64 17.50 14.59
C ALA A 52 -10.46 16.27 14.19
N LEU A 53 -11.70 16.46 13.72
CA LEU A 53 -12.55 15.39 13.20
C LEU A 53 -11.94 14.74 11.95
N GLY A 54 -11.35 15.54 11.06
CA GLY A 54 -10.61 15.06 9.89
C GLY A 54 -9.42 14.17 10.28
N LEU A 55 -8.63 14.58 11.28
CA LEU A 55 -7.51 13.79 11.81
C LEU A 55 -7.97 12.46 12.44
N ILE A 56 -9.08 12.47 13.18
CA ILE A 56 -9.65 11.25 13.73
C ILE A 56 -10.12 10.32 12.61
N GLY A 57 -10.82 10.87 11.61
CA GLY A 57 -11.32 10.12 10.46
C GLY A 57 -10.21 9.49 9.64
N SER A 58 -9.13 10.23 9.37
CA SER A 58 -7.97 9.70 8.64
C SER A 58 -7.26 8.57 9.40
N GLY A 59 -7.15 8.71 10.73
CA GLY A 59 -6.63 7.66 11.61
C GLY A 59 -7.44 6.36 11.52
N GLN A 60 -8.77 6.44 11.57
CA GLN A 60 -9.63 5.26 11.46
C GLN A 60 -9.52 4.58 10.09
N SER A 61 -9.39 5.35 9.00
CA SER A 61 -9.17 4.80 7.66
C SER A 61 -7.88 4.00 7.57
N SER A 62 -6.77 4.55 8.07
CA SER A 62 -5.46 3.86 8.10
C SER A 62 -5.52 2.55 8.88
N VAL A 63 -6.24 2.55 10.01
CA VAL A 63 -6.47 1.37 10.83
C VAL A 63 -7.15 0.23 10.05
N MET A 64 -8.15 0.56 9.23
CA MET A 64 -8.87 -0.42 8.41
C MET A 64 -8.00 -0.92 7.26
N ALA A 65 -7.39 0.01 6.50
CA ALA A 65 -6.55 -0.33 5.36
C ALA A 65 -5.36 -1.21 5.78
N GLY A 66 -4.65 -0.84 6.85
CA GLY A 66 -3.55 -1.63 7.39
C GLY A 66 -3.99 -3.01 7.90
N GLY A 67 -5.19 -3.11 8.48
CA GLY A 67 -5.75 -4.39 8.95
C GLY A 67 -6.04 -5.38 7.83
N TYR A 68 -6.60 -4.90 6.71
CA TYR A 68 -6.86 -5.73 5.54
C TYR A 68 -5.57 -6.05 4.76
N ALA A 69 -4.69 -5.07 4.56
CA ALA A 69 -3.40 -5.30 3.90
C ALA A 69 -2.55 -6.32 4.68
N GLY A 70 -2.47 -6.17 6.01
CA GLY A 70 -1.78 -7.11 6.88
C GLY A 70 -2.39 -8.51 6.83
N GLN A 71 -3.71 -8.62 6.70
CA GLN A 71 -4.36 -9.92 6.50
C GLN A 71 -3.90 -10.61 5.23
N PHE A 72 -3.94 -9.91 4.09
CA PHE A 72 -3.57 -10.51 2.81
C PHE A 72 -2.10 -10.93 2.78
N VAL A 73 -1.21 -10.14 3.41
CA VAL A 73 0.21 -10.50 3.50
C VAL A 73 0.43 -11.71 4.41
N MET A 74 -0.22 -11.76 5.58
CA MET A 74 -0.07 -12.89 6.52
C MET A 74 -0.65 -14.19 5.98
N ASP A 75 -1.83 -14.14 5.38
CA ASP A 75 -2.50 -15.32 4.78
C ASP A 75 -1.78 -15.76 3.50
N GLY A 76 -1.24 -14.82 2.72
CA GLY A 76 -0.57 -15.10 1.44
C GLY A 76 0.89 -15.58 1.57
N PHE A 77 1.72 -14.89 2.35
CA PHE A 77 3.17 -15.16 2.41
C PHE A 77 3.59 -16.06 3.58
N LEU A 78 2.97 -15.91 4.76
CA LEU A 78 3.39 -16.60 5.97
C LEU A 78 2.49 -17.80 6.33
N ASN A 79 1.33 -17.94 5.67
CA ASN A 79 0.28 -18.94 5.97
C ASN A 79 -0.01 -19.07 7.49
N LEU A 80 0.08 -17.93 8.20
CA LEU A 80 -0.08 -17.85 9.65
C LEU A 80 -1.53 -17.47 9.99
N ARG A 81 -2.31 -18.44 10.47
CA ARG A 81 -3.68 -18.20 10.95
C ARG A 81 -3.68 -17.64 12.36
N VAL A 82 -3.42 -16.34 12.49
CA VAL A 82 -3.47 -15.61 13.76
C VAL A 82 -4.89 -15.11 14.02
N SER A 83 -5.33 -15.11 15.29
CA SER A 83 -6.63 -14.56 15.66
C SER A 83 -6.72 -13.06 15.35
N LYS A 84 -7.89 -12.59 14.90
CA LYS A 84 -8.11 -11.20 14.46
C LYS A 84 -7.70 -10.16 15.53
N TRP A 85 -8.01 -10.46 16.79
CA TRP A 85 -7.67 -9.60 17.94
C TRP A 85 -6.17 -9.54 18.20
N LEU A 86 -5.46 -10.66 18.14
CA LEU A 86 -4.01 -10.68 18.35
C LEU A 86 -3.29 -9.95 17.23
N ARG A 87 -3.72 -10.14 15.97
CA ARG A 87 -3.18 -9.40 14.81
C ARG A 87 -3.34 -7.89 14.98
N LEU A 88 -4.51 -7.45 15.45
CA LEU A 88 -4.78 -6.04 15.69
C LEU A 88 -3.95 -5.50 16.86
N ALA A 89 -3.87 -6.23 17.98
CA ALA A 89 -3.09 -5.83 19.14
C ALA A 89 -1.60 -5.70 18.80
N VAL A 90 -1.01 -6.68 18.10
CA VAL A 90 0.41 -6.66 17.74
C VAL A 90 0.73 -5.51 16.78
N SER A 91 -0.05 -5.34 15.71
CA SER A 91 0.18 -4.26 14.75
C SER A 91 0.00 -2.87 15.36
N ARG A 92 -0.92 -2.70 16.32
CA ARG A 92 -1.09 -1.44 17.04
C ARG A 92 0.01 -1.20 18.05
N SER A 93 0.41 -2.21 18.80
CA SER A 93 1.53 -2.08 19.75
C SER A 93 2.82 -1.74 19.03
N LEU A 94 3.11 -2.38 17.88
CA LEU A 94 4.28 -2.07 17.07
C LEU A 94 4.27 -0.64 16.50
N ALA A 95 3.10 -0.05 16.26
CA ALA A 95 2.99 1.34 15.84
C ALA A 95 3.07 2.31 17.02
N ILE A 96 2.34 2.04 18.10
CA ILE A 96 2.20 2.97 19.24
C ILE A 96 3.46 2.99 20.11
N VAL A 97 4.11 1.85 20.35
CA VAL A 97 5.26 1.77 21.27
C VAL A 97 6.43 2.65 20.80
N PRO A 98 6.88 2.58 19.53
CA PRO A 98 7.96 3.46 19.05
C PRO A 98 7.55 4.93 19.11
N THR A 99 6.34 5.27 18.68
CA THR A 99 5.84 6.64 18.70
C THR A 99 5.76 7.21 20.11
N LEU A 100 5.28 6.42 21.07
CA LEU A 100 5.17 6.84 22.47
C LEU A 100 6.57 6.99 23.11
N CYS A 101 7.49 6.08 22.81
CA CYS A 101 8.88 6.17 23.28
C CYS A 101 9.52 7.47 22.80
N VAL A 102 9.38 7.78 21.51
CA VAL A 102 9.89 9.02 20.91
C VAL A 102 9.22 10.25 21.53
N ALA A 103 7.90 10.25 21.69
CA ALA A 103 7.17 11.38 22.29
C ALA A 103 7.55 11.66 23.76
N LEU A 104 7.96 10.64 24.52
CA LEU A 104 8.40 10.81 25.90
C LEU A 104 9.87 11.24 26.01
N MET A 105 10.73 10.77 25.12
CA MET A 105 12.16 11.11 25.10
C MET A 105 12.42 12.52 24.54
N TYR A 106 11.64 12.93 23.54
CA TYR A 106 11.93 14.12 22.75
C TYR A 106 10.80 15.14 22.90
N ARG A 107 11.08 16.23 23.63
CA ARG A 107 10.11 17.30 23.97
C ARG A 107 10.29 18.57 23.12
N ASN A 108 11.30 18.61 22.26
CA ASN A 108 11.69 19.78 21.47
C ASN A 108 11.36 19.57 19.98
N SER A 109 10.96 20.64 19.28
CA SER A 109 10.40 20.59 17.92
C SER A 109 11.35 20.08 16.83
N TRP A 110 12.66 20.28 17.00
CA TRP A 110 13.67 19.97 15.97
C TRP A 110 13.87 18.46 15.72
N GLU A 111 13.53 17.60 16.67
CA GLU A 111 13.68 16.14 16.55
C GLU A 111 12.46 15.49 15.86
N LEU A 112 11.32 16.20 15.80
CA LEU A 112 10.13 15.73 15.09
C LEU A 112 10.30 15.81 13.58
N ASP A 113 11.03 16.83 13.10
CA ASP A 113 11.38 16.96 11.69
C ASP A 113 12.30 15.81 11.25
N VAL A 114 13.28 15.47 12.09
CA VAL A 114 14.16 14.31 11.89
C VAL A 114 13.33 13.02 11.81
N LEU A 115 12.38 12.80 12.72
CA LEU A 115 11.51 11.62 12.66
C LEU A 115 10.70 11.57 11.36
N ASN A 116 10.14 12.70 10.93
CA ASN A 116 9.36 12.77 9.69
C ASN A 116 10.23 12.43 8.47
N GLU A 117 11.47 12.89 8.47
CA GLU A 117 12.44 12.56 7.42
C GLU A 117 12.78 11.06 7.41
N TRP A 118 13.05 10.46 8.57
CA TRP A 118 13.24 9.01 8.69
C TRP A 118 12.03 8.21 8.21
N LEU A 119 10.81 8.65 8.52
CA LEU A 119 9.58 8.02 8.04
C LEU A 119 9.45 8.11 6.53
N ASN A 120 9.76 9.27 5.94
CA ASN A 120 9.74 9.46 4.49
C ASN A 120 10.75 8.55 3.78
N VAL A 121 11.96 8.41 4.32
CA VAL A 121 13.00 7.51 3.79
C VAL A 121 12.56 6.06 3.90
N LEU A 122 12.04 5.67 5.05
CA LEU A 122 11.55 4.30 5.29
C LEU A 122 10.39 3.97 4.32
N GLN A 123 9.49 4.92 4.07
CA GLN A 123 8.44 4.77 3.06
C GLN A 123 9.03 4.66 1.65
N ALA A 124 9.97 5.53 1.28
CA ALA A 124 10.61 5.51 -0.03
C ALA A 124 11.32 4.18 -0.33
N VAL A 125 11.91 3.56 0.69
CA VAL A 125 12.53 2.22 0.60
C VAL A 125 11.49 1.10 0.42
N GLN A 126 10.27 1.25 0.94
CA GLN A 126 9.21 0.24 0.81
C GLN A 126 8.51 0.27 -0.55
N ILE A 127 8.33 1.46 -1.15
CA ILE A 127 7.54 1.63 -2.37
C ILE A 127 8.02 0.73 -3.54
N PRO A 128 9.32 0.65 -3.86
CA PRO A 128 9.80 -0.19 -4.97
C PRO A 128 9.50 -1.67 -4.78
N PHE A 129 9.58 -2.17 -3.54
CA PHE A 129 9.30 -3.56 -3.22
C PHE A 129 7.85 -3.95 -3.46
N ALA A 130 6.90 -3.03 -3.23
CA ALA A 130 5.49 -3.27 -3.55
C ALA A 130 5.18 -3.00 -5.03
N LEU A 131 5.76 -1.93 -5.60
CA LEU A 131 5.41 -1.43 -6.92
C LEU A 131 5.94 -2.33 -8.05
N ILE A 132 7.21 -2.74 -8.00
CA ILE A 132 7.83 -3.52 -9.08
C ILE A 132 7.10 -4.85 -9.30
N PRO A 133 6.81 -5.68 -8.27
CA PRO A 133 6.06 -6.91 -8.46
C PRO A 133 4.68 -6.66 -9.07
N VAL A 134 3.97 -5.62 -8.62
CA VAL A 134 2.65 -5.29 -9.17
C VAL A 134 2.74 -4.90 -10.64
N LEU A 135 3.70 -4.05 -11.04
CA LEU A 135 3.90 -3.64 -12.43
C LEU A 135 4.22 -4.85 -13.34
N VAL A 136 5.04 -5.77 -12.86
CA VAL A 136 5.45 -6.97 -13.60
C VAL A 136 4.31 -7.97 -13.70
N LEU A 137 3.59 -8.24 -12.61
CA LEU A 137 2.49 -9.20 -12.58
C LEU A 137 1.30 -8.73 -13.41
N THR A 138 0.97 -7.44 -13.35
CA THR A 138 -0.12 -6.85 -14.17
C THR A 138 0.21 -6.81 -15.66
N SER A 139 1.50 -6.76 -16.03
CA SER A 139 1.95 -6.77 -17.42
C SER A 139 2.15 -8.20 -18.00
N ARG A 140 2.11 -9.25 -17.18
CA ARG A 140 2.37 -10.64 -17.61
C ARG A 140 1.10 -11.37 -18.06
N ARG A 141 1.10 -11.85 -19.32
CA ARG A 141 0.01 -12.68 -19.89
C ARG A 141 -0.28 -13.96 -19.12
N ARG A 142 0.75 -14.58 -18.54
CA ARG A 142 0.61 -15.83 -17.78
C ARG A 142 -0.21 -15.67 -16.49
N VAL A 143 -0.24 -14.47 -15.89
CA VAL A 143 -0.91 -14.23 -14.59
C VAL A 143 -2.29 -13.61 -14.78
N MET A 144 -2.42 -12.60 -15.65
CA MET A 144 -3.69 -11.89 -15.89
C MET A 144 -4.60 -12.53 -16.96
N GLY A 145 -4.08 -13.47 -17.76
CA GLY A 145 -4.86 -14.18 -18.78
C GLY A 145 -5.49 -13.26 -19.83
N GLN A 146 -6.81 -13.21 -19.88
CA GLN A 146 -7.58 -12.36 -20.82
C GLN A 146 -7.67 -10.88 -20.38
N PHE A 147 -7.38 -10.57 -19.11
CA PHE A 147 -7.42 -9.20 -18.57
C PHE A 147 -6.05 -8.51 -18.59
N VAL A 148 -5.19 -8.92 -19.50
CA VAL A 148 -3.83 -8.37 -19.62
C VAL A 148 -3.89 -6.94 -20.11
N ASN A 149 -3.06 -6.12 -19.50
CA ASN A 149 -2.94 -4.73 -19.87
C ASN A 149 -2.62 -4.56 -21.35
N THR A 150 -3.32 -3.65 -22.02
CA THR A 150 -2.98 -3.29 -23.41
C THR A 150 -1.59 -2.65 -23.45
N ARG A 151 -0.93 -2.65 -24.62
CA ARG A 151 0.41 -2.04 -24.75
C ARG A 151 0.42 -0.58 -24.31
N THR A 152 -0.65 0.17 -24.58
CA THR A 152 -0.75 1.59 -24.20
C THR A 152 -0.83 1.74 -22.69
N THR A 153 -1.72 0.99 -22.03
CA THR A 153 -1.88 1.03 -20.57
C THR A 153 -0.62 0.51 -19.87
N SER A 154 0.07 -0.49 -20.42
CA SER A 154 1.34 -0.98 -19.88
C SER A 154 2.43 0.11 -19.94
N ILE A 155 2.57 0.82 -21.07
CA ILE A 155 3.51 1.94 -21.19
C ILE A 155 3.17 3.05 -20.18
N THR A 156 1.89 3.43 -20.06
CA THR A 156 1.47 4.47 -19.10
C THR A 156 1.77 4.07 -17.66
N VAL A 157 1.43 2.84 -17.28
CA VAL A 157 1.65 2.33 -15.92
C VAL A 157 3.14 2.21 -15.58
N TRP A 158 3.97 1.79 -16.55
CA TRP A 158 5.42 1.81 -16.39
C TRP A 158 6.00 3.22 -16.31
N ALA A 159 5.50 4.18 -17.11
CA ALA A 159 5.95 5.57 -17.05
C ALA A 159 5.65 6.22 -15.69
N ILE A 160 4.44 6.03 -15.17
CA ILE A 160 4.06 6.49 -13.82
C ILE A 160 4.92 5.78 -12.77
N GLY A 161 5.11 4.47 -12.91
CA GLY A 161 5.94 3.68 -11.99
C GLY A 161 7.38 4.20 -11.92
N VAL A 162 8.02 4.41 -13.07
CA VAL A 162 9.37 4.97 -13.16
C VAL A 162 9.42 6.36 -12.53
N SER A 163 8.45 7.23 -12.80
CA SER A 163 8.39 8.57 -12.20
C SER A 163 8.34 8.52 -10.67
N ILE A 164 7.52 7.63 -10.10
CA ILE A 164 7.42 7.45 -8.65
C ILE A 164 8.76 6.95 -8.09
N LEU A 165 9.37 5.94 -8.73
CA LEU A 165 10.67 5.40 -8.31
C LEU A 165 11.76 6.48 -8.34
N SER A 166 11.79 7.31 -9.38
CA SER A 166 12.76 8.41 -9.49
C SER A 166 12.58 9.47 -8.39
N ILE A 167 11.34 9.84 -8.05
CA ILE A 167 11.10 10.80 -6.96
C ILE A 167 11.55 10.22 -5.61
N ASN A 168 11.19 8.97 -5.34
CA ASN A 168 11.59 8.29 -4.09
C ASN A 168 13.12 8.12 -4.02
N PHE A 169 13.78 7.86 -5.16
CA PHE A 169 15.24 7.82 -5.25
C PHE A 169 15.87 9.13 -4.78
N VAL A 170 15.38 10.27 -5.28
CA VAL A 170 15.90 11.59 -4.90
C VAL A 170 15.73 11.84 -3.41
N SER A 171 14.59 11.49 -2.82
CA SER A 171 14.36 11.64 -1.37
C SER A 171 15.36 10.83 -0.53
N VAL A 172 15.61 9.56 -0.89
CA VAL A 172 16.61 8.73 -0.19
C VAL A 172 18.03 9.28 -0.39
N PHE A 173 18.32 9.79 -1.59
CA PHE A 173 19.63 10.37 -1.91
C PHE A 173 19.90 11.66 -1.14
N GLN A 174 18.90 12.53 -0.98
CA GLN A 174 19.02 13.76 -0.18
C GLN A 174 19.31 13.44 1.29
N PHE A 175 18.53 12.53 1.88
CA PHE A 175 18.76 12.07 3.25
C PHE A 175 20.18 11.52 3.46
N LEU A 176 20.71 10.81 2.47
CA LEU A 176 22.07 10.29 2.49
C LEU A 176 23.14 11.37 2.52
N LEU A 177 22.97 12.43 1.74
CA LEU A 177 23.91 13.55 1.69
C LEU A 177 23.93 14.30 3.02
N GLU A 178 22.76 14.54 3.61
CA GLU A 178 22.65 15.21 4.91
C GLU A 178 23.24 14.36 6.04
N GLY A 179 23.02 13.04 6.01
CA GLY A 179 23.63 12.09 6.95
C GLY A 179 25.15 11.94 6.81
N TYR A 180 25.72 12.27 5.64
CA TYR A 180 27.17 12.27 5.42
C TYR A 180 27.86 13.47 6.09
N GLU A 181 27.21 14.63 6.11
CA GLU A 181 27.76 15.89 6.64
C GLU A 181 27.78 15.95 8.18
N GLN A 182 26.85 15.26 8.88
CA GLN A 182 26.69 15.38 10.34
C GLN A 182 27.09 14.12 11.13
N GLY A 183 27.36 12.98 10.47
CA GLY A 183 27.54 11.68 11.11
C GLY A 183 29.00 11.28 11.37
N PRO A 184 29.28 10.42 12.38
CA PRO A 184 30.57 9.73 12.48
C PRO A 184 30.81 8.90 11.21
N PHE A 185 32.03 8.91 10.67
CA PHE A 185 32.39 8.23 9.42
C PHE A 185 31.89 6.77 9.33
N GLY A 186 31.91 6.03 10.44
CA GLY A 186 31.42 4.64 10.50
C GLY A 186 29.91 4.49 10.26
N VAL A 187 29.08 5.43 10.70
CA VAL A 187 27.62 5.39 10.49
C VAL A 187 27.30 5.68 9.03
N SER A 188 27.99 6.67 8.44
CA SER A 188 27.80 7.02 7.03
C SER A 188 28.19 5.88 6.08
N VAL A 189 29.31 5.19 6.33
CA VAL A 189 29.72 4.01 5.56
C VAL A 189 28.69 2.87 5.69
N ALA A 190 28.14 2.65 6.89
CA ALA A 190 27.12 1.62 7.11
C ALA A 190 25.82 1.94 6.36
N VAL A 191 25.32 3.18 6.46
CA VAL A 191 24.09 3.62 5.78
C VAL A 191 24.26 3.56 4.26
N SER A 192 25.40 4.01 3.73
CA SER A 192 25.71 3.96 2.30
C SER A 192 25.80 2.51 1.78
N SER A 193 26.35 1.58 2.59
CA SER A 193 26.41 0.15 2.26
C SER A 193 25.00 -0.48 2.20
N VAL A 194 24.13 -0.16 3.17
CA VAL A 194 22.74 -0.65 3.20
C VAL A 194 21.95 -0.14 1.99
N ILE A 195 22.15 1.12 1.61
CA ILE A 195 21.45 1.71 0.47
C ILE A 195 22.00 1.20 -0.87
N PHE A 196 23.31 0.97 -0.98
CA PHE A 196 23.87 0.32 -2.17
C PHE A 196 23.33 -1.10 -2.35
N LEU A 197 23.27 -1.89 -1.28
CA LEU A 197 22.63 -3.21 -1.28
C LEU A 197 21.16 -3.12 -1.68
N TYR A 198 20.44 -2.11 -1.17
CA TYR A 198 19.06 -1.85 -1.55
C TYR A 198 18.90 -1.52 -3.04
N PHE A 199 19.75 -0.64 -3.59
CA PHE A 199 19.74 -0.32 -5.01
C PHE A 199 20.09 -1.52 -5.89
N ALA A 200 21.08 -2.32 -5.48
CA ALA A 200 21.42 -3.56 -6.15
C ALA A 200 20.25 -4.54 -6.14
N PHE A 201 19.54 -4.65 -5.01
CA PHE A 201 18.36 -5.50 -4.88
C PHE A 201 17.18 -5.01 -5.72
N VAL A 202 16.90 -3.70 -5.74
CA VAL A 202 15.87 -3.11 -6.60
C VAL A 202 16.22 -3.29 -8.07
N LEU A 203 17.48 -3.06 -8.46
CA LEU A 203 17.95 -3.28 -9.82
C LEU A 203 17.81 -4.75 -10.23
N TYR A 204 18.15 -5.68 -9.34
CA TYR A 204 17.93 -7.11 -9.54
C TYR A 204 16.43 -7.42 -9.78
N LEU A 205 15.53 -6.86 -8.96
CA LEU A 205 14.08 -7.02 -9.12
C LEU A 205 13.54 -6.42 -10.43
N VAL A 206 14.13 -5.33 -10.93
CA VAL A 206 13.77 -4.72 -12.22
C VAL A 206 14.32 -5.52 -13.40
N LEU A 207 15.45 -6.21 -13.24
CA LEU A 207 16.10 -7.00 -14.29
C LEU A 207 15.54 -8.43 -14.41
N GLU A 208 15.07 -9.04 -13.33
CA GLU A 208 14.48 -10.40 -13.35
C GLU A 208 13.31 -10.57 -14.36
N PRO A 209 12.41 -9.59 -14.56
CA PRO A 209 11.39 -9.63 -15.60
C PRO A 209 11.93 -9.60 -17.03
N CYS A 210 13.11 -9.02 -17.24
CA CYS A 210 13.75 -8.83 -18.54
C CYS A 210 14.74 -9.94 -18.90
N LEU A 211 15.14 -10.79 -17.94
CA LEU A 211 15.99 -11.94 -18.21
C LEU A 211 15.17 -13.02 -18.95
N PRO A 212 15.63 -13.50 -20.12
CA PRO A 212 14.97 -14.57 -20.84
C PRO A 212 14.98 -15.82 -19.96
N LYS A 213 13.80 -16.20 -19.47
CA LYS A 213 13.62 -17.43 -18.68
C LYS A 213 13.94 -18.62 -19.58
N LYS A 214 15.00 -19.37 -19.30
CA LYS A 214 15.26 -20.66 -19.93
C LYS A 214 14.06 -21.57 -19.59
N GLN A 215 13.18 -21.80 -20.56
CA GLN A 215 12.07 -22.74 -20.44
C GLN A 215 12.67 -24.14 -20.25
N GLY A 216 12.43 -24.72 -19.08
CA GLY A 216 12.97 -26.03 -18.70
C GLY A 216 12.55 -26.37 -17.27
N GLY A 217 11.25 -26.54 -17.05
CA GLY A 217 10.67 -27.04 -15.81
C GLY A 217 9.29 -27.62 -16.12
N PRO A 218 8.97 -28.82 -15.58
CA PRO A 218 7.86 -29.65 -16.06
C PRO A 218 6.54 -28.93 -15.92
N ASP A 219 5.67 -29.19 -16.89
CA ASP A 219 4.35 -28.59 -17.03
C ASP A 219 3.58 -28.73 -15.72
N MET A 220 3.23 -27.60 -15.09
CA MET A 220 2.27 -27.62 -14.00
C MET A 220 0.93 -28.05 -14.60
N GLU A 221 0.59 -29.31 -14.35
CA GLU A 221 -0.75 -29.84 -14.52
C GLU A 221 -1.74 -28.89 -13.81
N PRO A 222 -2.81 -28.43 -14.50
CA PRO A 222 -3.76 -27.53 -13.90
C PRO A 222 -4.40 -28.17 -12.66
N LEU A 223 -4.18 -27.53 -11.50
CA LEU A 223 -4.79 -27.84 -10.19
C LEU A 223 -6.31 -27.64 -10.13
N LEU A 224 -6.96 -27.42 -11.27
CA LEU A 224 -8.41 -27.41 -11.36
C LEU A 224 -8.86 -28.83 -11.71
N PRO A 225 -9.50 -29.57 -10.79
CA PRO A 225 -10.17 -30.80 -11.18
C PRO A 225 -11.11 -30.45 -12.33
N SER A 226 -10.96 -31.17 -13.44
CA SER A 226 -11.88 -31.10 -14.56
C SER A 226 -13.28 -31.30 -13.99
N ILE A 227 -14.07 -30.21 -13.94
CA ILE A 227 -15.50 -30.34 -13.68
C ILE A 227 -16.04 -31.14 -14.86
N ASP A 228 -16.20 -32.43 -14.62
CA ASP A 228 -16.77 -33.37 -15.54
C ASP A 228 -18.24 -33.00 -15.75
N ARG A 229 -18.50 -32.23 -16.81
CA ARG A 229 -19.86 -31.84 -17.22
C ARG A 229 -20.70 -33.05 -17.67
N SER A 230 -20.14 -34.26 -17.68
CA SER A 230 -20.85 -35.51 -17.98
C SER A 230 -21.69 -35.98 -16.78
N ALA A 231 -21.26 -35.72 -15.55
CA ALA A 231 -22.00 -36.10 -14.34
C ALA A 231 -23.22 -35.19 -14.08
N ALA A 232 -23.21 -33.94 -14.57
CA ALA A 232 -24.34 -33.02 -14.44
C ALA A 232 -25.46 -33.27 -15.47
N ARG A 233 -25.27 -34.22 -16.41
CA ARG A 233 -26.25 -34.53 -17.46
C ARG A 233 -27.06 -35.81 -17.20
N GLY A 234 -26.78 -36.53 -16.13
CA GLY A 234 -27.39 -37.84 -15.81
C GLY A 234 -28.44 -37.84 -14.69
N THR A 235 -28.66 -36.73 -13.98
CA THR A 235 -29.51 -36.72 -12.76
C THR A 235 -30.77 -35.85 -12.87
N GLY A 236 -31.07 -35.33 -14.07
CA GLY A 236 -32.24 -34.47 -14.31
C GLY A 236 -33.49 -35.15 -14.85
N SER A 237 -33.43 -36.43 -15.26
CA SER A 237 -34.57 -37.08 -15.94
C SER A 237 -35.38 -38.01 -15.03
N ASP A 238 -34.79 -38.62 -14.01
CA ASP A 238 -35.49 -39.64 -13.21
C ASP A 238 -36.24 -39.09 -11.98
N ALA A 239 -36.02 -37.83 -11.63
CA ALA A 239 -36.69 -37.20 -10.48
C ALA A 239 -38.06 -36.60 -10.82
N GLN A 240 -38.40 -36.44 -12.11
CA GLN A 240 -39.67 -35.83 -12.54
C GLN A 240 -40.80 -36.86 -12.69
N ASP A 241 -40.50 -38.13 -12.97
CA ASP A 241 -41.52 -39.17 -13.14
C ASP A 241 -42.01 -39.75 -11.80
N GLY A 242 -41.19 -39.75 -10.74
CA GLY A 242 -41.58 -40.21 -9.41
C GLY A 242 -42.53 -39.27 -8.66
N VAL A 243 -42.50 -37.96 -8.96
CA VAL A 243 -43.34 -36.96 -8.29
C VAL A 243 -44.72 -36.84 -8.96
N LEU A 244 -44.83 -37.19 -10.23
CA LEU A 244 -46.12 -37.16 -10.95
C LEU A 244 -46.99 -38.40 -10.64
N GLY A 245 -46.37 -39.55 -10.35
CA GLY A 245 -47.09 -40.76 -9.93
C GLY A 245 -47.69 -40.70 -8.52
N ALA A 246 -47.07 -39.94 -7.60
CA ALA A 246 -47.52 -39.82 -6.21
C ALA A 246 -48.66 -38.80 -5.99
N ARG A 247 -49.17 -38.16 -7.05
CA ARG A 247 -50.20 -37.11 -6.96
C ARG A 247 -51.56 -37.52 -7.54
N LEU A 248 -51.73 -38.80 -7.88
CA LEU A 248 -52.98 -39.39 -8.37
C LEU A 248 -53.59 -40.43 -7.41
N GLU A 249 -53.04 -40.57 -6.19
CA GLU A 249 -53.57 -41.45 -5.14
C GLU A 249 -53.98 -40.73 -3.84
N GLU A 250 -54.32 -39.43 -3.91
CA GLU A 250 -55.07 -38.75 -2.85
C GLU A 250 -56.28 -37.98 -3.40
#